data_AF-A0A554JT98-F1
#
_entry.id   AF-A0A554JT98-F1
#
_cell.length_a   1.000
_cell.length_b   1.000
_cell.length_c   1.000
_cell.angle_alpha   90.00
_cell.angle_beta   90.00
_cell.angle_gamma   90.00
#
_symmetry.space_group_name_H-M   'P 1'
#
loop_
_entity.id
_entity.type
_entity.pdbx_description
1 polymer ?
#
loop_
_entity_poly.entity_id
_entity_poly.type
_entity_poly.pdbx_seq_one_letter_code
_entity_poly.pdbx_strand_id
1 'polypeptide(L)'
;MGRTLGGSEGLSALSKEALVTLPNPRRSIARGSFLLSTESARVHQRYTKGVSQAVECEVRSFLTDEQYQRLRDFFHREATFLGEDEQVTYYFNGEHDLRIQQNTQYAKIWLKKGALHDESREELEVRVPREQFEILHQLFVALGYEVTIQWFRKRLSFQWNDIEVSLDDTKGYGRILELEKRTALEDAETTTAYLKSKLEQLGIPLTPKAEFDQRYAQYKEH
;
A
#
# COMPACT_ATOMS: atom_id res chain seq x y z
N MET A 1 -36.49 -10.46 65.37
CA MET A 1 -36.82 -11.58 64.45
C MET A 1 -35.86 -11.46 63.27
N GLY A 2 -34.73 -12.14 63.17
CA GLY A 2 -34.43 -13.50 63.61
C GLY A 2 -34.66 -14.46 62.43
N ARG A 3 -33.71 -14.51 61.47
CA ARG A 3 -33.28 -15.74 60.79
C ARG A 3 -32.02 -15.49 59.96
N THR A 4 -31.21 -16.53 59.97
CA THR A 4 -29.78 -16.62 59.70
C THR A 4 -29.57 -17.76 58.69
N LEU A 5 -28.49 -17.64 57.91
CA LEU A 5 -27.57 -18.70 57.44
C LEU A 5 -27.94 -19.66 56.30
N GLY A 6 -26.90 -19.91 55.49
CA GLY A 6 -26.56 -21.17 54.82
C GLY A 6 -26.91 -21.19 53.34
N GLY A 7 -26.07 -21.59 52.38
CA GLY A 7 -24.74 -22.20 52.31
C GLY A 7 -24.37 -22.27 50.81
N SER A 8 -23.13 -22.02 50.41
CA SER A 8 -22.04 -23.01 50.22
C SER A 8 -22.19 -23.92 48.99
N GLU A 9 -21.26 -23.70 48.05
CA GLU A 9 -20.51 -24.67 47.25
C GLU A 9 -21.20 -25.54 46.19
N GLY A 10 -20.61 -25.52 44.99
CA GLY A 10 -20.96 -26.41 43.87
C GLY A 10 -20.10 -26.17 42.64
N LEU A 11 -18.77 -26.34 42.77
CA LEU A 11 -17.84 -26.55 41.67
C LEU A 11 -18.05 -27.98 41.11
N SER A 12 -18.39 -28.11 39.83
CA SER A 12 -18.32 -29.35 39.02
C SER A 12 -18.96 -29.06 37.66
N ALA A 13 -18.42 -29.37 36.48
CA ALA A 13 -17.15 -29.91 36.06
C ALA A 13 -17.00 -29.51 34.58
N LEU A 14 -15.80 -29.07 34.20
CA LEU A 14 -15.37 -28.93 32.82
C LEU A 14 -15.35 -30.32 32.16
N SER A 15 -16.19 -30.53 31.15
CA SER A 15 -16.16 -31.75 30.34
C SER A 15 -15.47 -31.51 29.00
N LYS A 16 -14.24 -32.04 28.95
CA LYS A 16 -13.61 -32.76 27.82
C LYS A 16 -13.24 -31.95 26.57
N GLU A 17 -11.98 -31.56 26.58
CA GLU A 17 -11.12 -31.34 25.42
C GLU A 17 -11.22 -32.50 24.41
N ALA A 18 -11.51 -32.17 23.14
CA ALA A 18 -11.25 -33.02 22.00
C ALA A 18 -9.83 -32.72 21.50
N LEU A 19 -8.84 -33.46 22.01
CA LEU A 19 -7.47 -33.44 21.51
C LEU A 19 -7.43 -34.24 20.19
N VAL A 20 -7.61 -33.55 19.06
CA VAL A 20 -7.33 -34.14 17.74
C VAL A 20 -5.82 -34.10 17.54
N THR A 21 -5.17 -35.25 17.67
CA THR A 21 -3.76 -35.44 17.34
C THR A 21 -3.57 -35.40 15.83
N LEU A 22 -2.95 -34.35 15.32
CA LEU A 22 -2.50 -34.28 13.93
C LEU A 22 -1.27 -35.19 13.73
N PRO A 23 -1.18 -35.97 12.64
CA PRO A 23 -0.03 -36.82 12.38
C PRO A 23 1.22 -36.00 12.05
N ASN A 24 2.30 -36.37 12.72
CA ASN A 24 3.65 -35.82 12.60
C ASN A 24 4.30 -36.20 11.25
N PRO A 25 4.60 -35.26 10.33
CA PRO A 25 5.23 -35.60 9.06
C PRO A 25 6.75 -35.55 9.19
N ARG A 26 7.35 -36.55 9.84
CA ARG A 26 8.76 -36.89 9.58
C ARG A 26 8.81 -37.93 8.47
N ARG A 27 8.92 -37.47 7.22
CA ARG A 27 9.43 -38.28 6.11
C ARG A 27 10.63 -37.59 5.49
N SER A 28 11.73 -38.34 5.44
CA SER A 28 12.97 -38.02 4.78
C SER A 28 12.74 -37.73 3.30
N ILE A 29 13.22 -36.60 2.82
CA ILE A 29 13.31 -36.31 1.39
C ILE A 29 14.64 -36.87 0.92
N ALA A 30 14.58 -37.98 0.18
CA ALA A 30 15.70 -38.49 -0.59
C ALA A 30 16.06 -37.47 -1.68
N ARG A 31 17.36 -37.22 -1.86
CA ARG A 31 17.91 -36.37 -2.93
C ARG A 31 17.63 -37.01 -4.29
N GLY A 32 16.57 -36.56 -4.96
CA GLY A 32 16.36 -36.80 -6.39
C GLY A 32 16.98 -35.67 -7.19
N SER A 33 18.04 -35.94 -7.95
CA SER A 33 18.55 -35.01 -8.96
C SER A 33 17.53 -34.88 -10.09
N PHE A 34 16.77 -33.79 -10.10
CA PHE A 34 15.93 -33.43 -11.24
C PHE A 34 16.82 -32.91 -12.37
N LEU A 35 17.07 -33.77 -13.35
CA LEU A 35 17.54 -33.35 -14.68
C LEU A 35 16.39 -32.58 -15.33
N LEU A 36 16.48 -31.25 -15.36
CA LEU A 36 15.59 -30.41 -16.13
C LEU A 36 15.71 -30.80 -17.61
N SER A 37 14.58 -31.19 -18.22
CA SER A 37 14.53 -31.48 -19.65
C SER A 37 14.87 -30.21 -20.44
N THR A 38 15.56 -30.40 -21.57
CA THR A 38 16.02 -29.34 -22.46
C THR A 38 14.87 -28.53 -23.09
N GLU A 39 13.62 -28.97 -22.96
CA GLU A 39 12.43 -28.18 -23.31
C GLU A 39 12.10 -27.10 -22.28
N SER A 40 12.29 -27.35 -20.98
CA SER A 40 11.99 -26.35 -19.94
C SER A 40 12.91 -25.13 -20.03
N ALA A 41 14.16 -25.34 -20.45
CA ALA A 41 15.11 -24.27 -20.72
C ALA A 41 14.74 -23.45 -21.97
N ARG A 42 14.14 -24.09 -22.99
CA ARG A 42 13.71 -23.42 -24.23
C ARG A 42 12.42 -22.61 -24.07
N VAL A 43 11.55 -22.98 -23.15
CA VAL A 43 10.36 -22.17 -22.81
C VAL A 43 10.76 -20.91 -22.02
N HIS A 44 11.69 -21.03 -21.07
CA HIS A 44 12.19 -19.87 -20.32
C HIS A 44 12.98 -18.87 -21.20
N GLN A 45 13.76 -19.35 -22.17
CA GLN A 45 14.59 -18.49 -23.02
C GLN A 45 13.79 -17.72 -24.11
N ARG A 46 12.51 -18.07 -24.34
CA ARG A 46 11.62 -17.35 -25.28
C ARG A 46 10.89 -16.15 -24.66
N TYR A 47 10.88 -16.01 -23.34
CA TYR A 47 10.20 -14.90 -22.65
C TYR A 47 11.11 -13.74 -22.23
N THR A 48 12.43 -13.85 -22.38
CA THR A 48 13.39 -12.87 -21.83
C THR A 48 14.08 -11.98 -22.88
N LYS A 49 13.69 -12.06 -24.15
CA LYS A 49 14.12 -11.07 -25.16
C LYS A 49 13.05 -9.99 -25.31
N GLY A 50 13.25 -8.86 -24.63
CA GLY A 50 12.61 -7.58 -24.97
C GLY A 50 11.51 -7.07 -24.03
N VAL A 51 11.42 -7.53 -22.79
CA VAL A 51 10.57 -6.87 -21.79
C VAL A 51 11.39 -5.74 -21.15
N SER A 52 11.26 -4.52 -21.66
CA SER A 52 11.66 -3.34 -20.87
C SER A 52 10.73 -3.32 -19.64
N GLN A 53 11.28 -3.56 -18.46
CA GLN A 53 10.51 -3.41 -17.23
C GLN A 53 10.21 -1.92 -17.06
N ALA A 54 8.97 -1.52 -17.31
CA ALA A 54 8.52 -0.17 -17.02
C ALA A 54 8.44 -0.01 -15.50
N VAL A 55 9.03 1.06 -15.00
CA VAL A 55 8.99 1.46 -13.58
C VAL A 55 8.26 2.78 -13.44
N GLU A 56 7.68 2.98 -12.27
CA GLU A 56 7.07 4.25 -11.89
C GLU A 56 8.10 5.03 -11.06
N CYS A 57 8.45 6.23 -11.51
CA CYS A 57 9.27 7.17 -10.75
C CYS A 57 8.38 8.24 -10.15
N GLU A 58 8.56 8.53 -8.87
CA GLU A 58 7.73 9.46 -8.12
C GLU A 58 8.55 10.34 -7.19
N VAL A 59 8.10 11.58 -7.02
CA VAL A 59 8.60 12.49 -5.98
C VAL A 59 7.42 13.11 -5.24
N ARG A 60 7.61 13.31 -3.93
CA ARG A 60 6.57 13.86 -3.06
C ARG A 60 7.09 15.01 -2.23
N SER A 61 6.21 15.93 -1.88
CA SER A 61 6.50 16.98 -0.91
C SER A 61 5.27 17.38 -0.12
N PHE A 62 5.43 17.63 1.18
CA PHE A 62 4.40 18.25 1.99
C PHE A 62 4.16 19.69 1.55
N LEU A 63 2.92 20.12 1.68
CA LEU A 63 2.46 21.44 1.32
C LEU A 63 1.84 22.13 2.54
N THR A 64 2.06 23.44 2.65
CA THR A 64 1.20 24.30 3.46
C THR A 64 -0.18 24.48 2.80
N ASP A 65 -1.15 24.99 3.55
CA ASP A 65 -2.47 25.35 3.05
C ASP A 65 -2.38 26.31 1.85
N GLU A 66 -1.52 27.33 1.95
CA GLU A 66 -1.32 28.32 0.89
C GLU A 66 -0.68 27.69 -0.35
N GLN A 67 0.31 26.81 -0.16
CA GLN A 67 0.94 26.10 -1.27
C GLN A 67 -0.07 25.18 -1.97
N TYR A 68 -0.90 24.46 -1.20
CA TYR A 68 -1.92 23.57 -1.75
C TYR A 68 -2.95 24.32 -2.59
N GLN A 69 -3.52 25.43 -2.07
CA GLN A 69 -4.50 26.22 -2.83
C GLN A 69 -3.87 26.85 -4.08
N ARG A 70 -2.65 27.41 -3.96
CA ARG A 70 -1.92 27.96 -5.12
C ARG A 70 -1.69 26.92 -6.21
N LEU A 71 -1.28 25.71 -5.84
CA LEU A 71 -1.01 24.63 -6.80
C LEU A 71 -2.29 24.10 -7.42
N ARG A 72 -3.36 23.97 -6.64
CA ARG A 72 -4.69 23.60 -7.15
C ARG A 72 -5.14 24.57 -8.23
N ASP A 73 -5.07 25.87 -7.97
CA ASP A 73 -5.46 26.91 -8.94
C ASP A 73 -4.55 26.89 -10.18
N PHE A 74 -3.25 26.66 -9.98
CA PHE A 74 -2.30 26.51 -11.07
C PHE A 74 -2.64 25.32 -11.97
N PHE A 75 -2.83 24.12 -11.43
CA PHE A 75 -3.09 22.92 -12.25
C PHE A 75 -4.47 22.93 -12.90
N HIS A 76 -5.48 23.55 -12.30
CA HIS A 76 -6.75 23.77 -12.98
C HIS A 76 -6.64 24.67 -14.22
N ARG A 77 -5.63 25.55 -14.27
CA ARG A 77 -5.39 26.44 -15.41
C ARG A 77 -4.41 25.85 -16.43
N GLU A 78 -3.36 25.19 -15.96
CA GLU A 78 -2.20 24.80 -16.78
C GLU A 78 -2.12 23.30 -17.09
N ALA A 79 -3.00 22.47 -16.52
CA ALA A 79 -3.00 21.02 -16.68
C ALA A 79 -4.38 20.48 -17.06
N THR A 80 -4.42 19.24 -17.56
CA THR A 80 -5.68 18.54 -17.83
C THR A 80 -6.17 17.90 -16.54
N PHE A 81 -7.34 18.32 -16.05
CA PHE A 81 -7.96 17.70 -14.88
C PHE A 81 -8.44 16.29 -15.21
N LEU A 82 -7.97 15.29 -14.45
CA LEU A 82 -8.32 13.88 -14.62
C LEU A 82 -9.46 13.46 -13.69
N GLY A 83 -9.57 14.08 -12.53
CA GLY A 83 -10.68 13.82 -11.61
C GLY A 83 -10.38 14.17 -10.15
N GLU A 84 -11.41 14.01 -9.34
CA GLU A 84 -11.35 14.05 -7.88
C GLU A 84 -11.78 12.69 -7.33
N ASP A 85 -11.16 12.27 -6.23
CA ASP A 85 -11.46 10.99 -5.61
C ASP A 85 -11.40 11.08 -4.07
N GLU A 86 -12.29 10.36 -3.40
CA GLU A 86 -12.28 10.16 -1.96
C GLU A 86 -11.88 8.72 -1.67
N GLN A 87 -10.74 8.55 -1.00
CA GLN A 87 -10.08 7.27 -0.82
C GLN A 87 -10.00 6.89 0.66
N VAL A 88 -10.31 5.63 0.95
CA VAL A 88 -10.05 5.00 2.24
C VAL A 88 -9.03 3.88 2.02
N THR A 89 -7.89 3.96 2.69
CA THR A 89 -6.80 2.97 2.56
C THR A 89 -6.49 2.35 3.91
N TYR A 90 -6.50 1.02 4.01
CA TYR A 90 -6.03 0.28 5.17
C TYR A 90 -4.67 -0.34 4.85
N TYR A 91 -3.69 -0.06 5.70
CA TYR A 91 -2.36 -0.65 5.64
C TYR A 91 -2.30 -1.80 6.64
N PHE A 92 -1.93 -2.99 6.18
CA PHE A 92 -1.76 -4.14 7.04
C PHE A 92 -0.31 -4.26 7.52
N ASN A 93 -0.12 -4.94 8.64
CA ASN A 93 1.21 -5.39 9.08
C ASN A 93 1.78 -6.45 8.10
N GLY A 94 3.09 -6.60 8.06
CA GLY A 94 3.74 -7.62 7.23
C GLY A 94 5.12 -7.22 6.74
N GLU A 95 5.80 -8.15 6.07
CA GLU A 95 7.10 -7.91 5.43
C GLU A 95 7.00 -6.93 4.25
N HIS A 96 5.87 -6.96 3.55
CA HIS A 96 5.60 -6.15 2.38
C HIS A 96 4.48 -5.15 2.66
N ASP A 97 4.40 -4.14 1.81
CA ASP A 97 3.41 -3.08 1.92
C ASP A 97 2.08 -3.55 1.31
N LEU A 98 1.33 -4.28 2.12
CA LEU A 98 0.02 -4.81 1.79
C LEU A 98 -1.07 -3.81 2.22
N ARG A 99 -1.93 -3.47 1.28
CA ARG A 99 -3.02 -2.52 1.48
C ARG A 99 -4.31 -3.04 0.86
N ILE A 100 -5.43 -2.61 1.43
CA ILE A 100 -6.68 -2.48 0.68
C ILE A 100 -7.03 -1.01 0.56
N GLN A 101 -7.57 -0.61 -0.57
CA GLN A 101 -8.04 0.75 -0.82
C GLN A 101 -9.41 0.69 -1.46
N GLN A 102 -10.34 1.54 -1.03
CA GLN A 102 -11.55 1.83 -1.78
C GLN A 102 -11.58 3.29 -2.18
N ASN A 103 -12.23 3.54 -3.30
CA ASN A 103 -12.50 4.87 -3.76
C ASN A 103 -13.98 5.03 -4.15
N THR A 104 -14.32 6.07 -4.92
CA THR A 104 -15.71 6.31 -5.34
C THR A 104 -16.24 5.26 -6.33
N GLN A 105 -15.37 4.53 -7.02
CA GLN A 105 -15.74 3.64 -8.13
C GLN A 105 -15.52 2.15 -7.82
N TYR A 106 -14.43 1.79 -7.16
CA TYR A 106 -14.02 0.41 -6.93
C TYR A 106 -13.24 0.24 -5.62
N ALA A 107 -12.92 -1.00 -5.28
CA ALA A 107 -11.95 -1.33 -4.25
C ALA A 107 -10.80 -2.16 -4.86
N LYS A 108 -9.63 -2.13 -4.23
CA LYS A 108 -8.47 -2.87 -4.69
C LYS A 108 -7.67 -3.43 -3.52
N ILE A 109 -7.04 -4.57 -3.78
CA ILE A 109 -5.90 -5.09 -3.03
C ILE A 109 -4.64 -4.57 -3.72
N TRP A 110 -3.69 -4.06 -2.95
CA TRP A 110 -2.44 -3.52 -3.47
C TRP A 110 -1.28 -4.04 -2.62
N LEU A 111 -0.35 -4.74 -3.25
CA LEU A 111 0.87 -5.23 -2.63
C LEU A 111 2.06 -4.59 -3.32
N LYS A 112 2.79 -3.73 -2.62
CA LYS A 112 4.06 -3.19 -3.08
C LYS A 112 5.22 -3.92 -2.40
N LYS A 113 6.15 -4.46 -3.18
CA LYS A 113 7.38 -5.09 -2.66
C LYS A 113 8.49 -4.04 -2.51
N GLY A 114 9.44 -4.25 -1.61
CA GLY A 114 10.46 -3.24 -1.24
C GLY A 114 9.98 -2.30 -0.12
N ALA A 115 10.77 -1.27 0.23
CA ALA A 115 10.44 -0.37 1.34
C ALA A 115 9.46 0.73 0.93
N LEU A 116 8.71 1.27 1.90
CA LEU A 116 7.59 2.21 1.69
C LEU A 116 7.94 3.48 0.88
N HIS A 117 9.23 3.86 0.82
CA HIS A 117 9.73 5.10 0.21
C HIS A 117 10.89 4.86 -0.78
N ASP A 118 11.02 3.66 -1.34
CA ASP A 118 11.99 3.40 -2.42
C ASP A 118 11.51 4.06 -3.73
N GLU A 119 12.44 4.56 -4.55
CA GLU A 119 12.12 5.29 -5.80
C GLU A 119 11.52 4.39 -6.91
N SER A 120 11.59 3.06 -6.78
CA SER A 120 10.94 2.11 -7.68
C SER A 120 10.60 0.80 -6.95
N ARG A 121 9.42 0.22 -7.22
CA ARG A 121 8.90 -0.95 -6.51
C ARG A 121 8.09 -1.86 -7.44
N GLU A 122 8.18 -3.17 -7.23
CA GLU A 122 7.28 -4.13 -7.89
C GLU A 122 5.89 -4.05 -7.24
N GLU A 123 4.84 -3.96 -8.06
CA GLU A 123 3.46 -3.79 -7.59
C GLU A 123 2.52 -4.86 -8.14
N LEU A 124 1.67 -5.39 -7.26
CA LEU A 124 0.54 -6.24 -7.63
C LEU A 124 -0.76 -5.53 -7.22
N GLU A 125 -1.63 -5.27 -8.19
CA GLU A 125 -2.95 -4.66 -7.99
C GLU A 125 -4.05 -5.63 -8.44
N VAL A 126 -5.05 -5.85 -7.58
CA VAL A 126 -6.26 -6.60 -7.91
C VAL A 126 -7.48 -5.72 -7.63
N ARG A 127 -8.24 -5.38 -8.67
CA ARG A 127 -9.48 -4.61 -8.55
C ARG A 127 -10.67 -5.52 -8.29
N VAL A 128 -11.55 -5.07 -7.42
CA VAL A 128 -12.82 -5.71 -7.06
C VAL A 128 -13.94 -4.66 -7.01
N PRO A 129 -15.22 -5.07 -7.04
CA PRO A 129 -16.33 -4.14 -6.82
C PRO A 129 -16.19 -3.40 -5.48
N ARG A 130 -16.59 -2.13 -5.46
CA ARG A 130 -16.42 -1.23 -4.31
C ARG A 130 -17.03 -1.79 -3.02
N GLU A 131 -18.22 -2.38 -3.13
CA GLU A 131 -18.97 -2.98 -2.03
C GLU A 131 -18.26 -4.16 -1.35
N GLN A 132 -17.20 -4.70 -1.97
CA GLN A 132 -16.41 -5.78 -1.41
C GLN A 132 -15.32 -5.30 -0.44
N PHE A 133 -15.15 -3.99 -0.24
CA PHE A 133 -14.08 -3.45 0.62
C PHE A 133 -14.11 -4.02 2.05
N GLU A 134 -15.28 -4.06 2.68
CA GLU A 134 -15.41 -4.60 4.04
C GLU A 134 -15.18 -6.12 4.08
N ILE A 135 -15.57 -6.84 3.03
CA ILE A 135 -15.31 -8.28 2.90
C ILE A 135 -13.81 -8.54 2.76
N LEU A 136 -13.09 -7.72 1.98
CA LEU A 136 -11.63 -7.79 1.89
C LEU A 136 -10.98 -7.55 3.25
N HIS A 137 -11.44 -6.54 3.99
CA HIS A 137 -10.96 -6.25 5.35
C HIS A 137 -11.12 -7.48 6.27
N GLN A 138 -12.33 -8.04 6.33
CA GLN A 138 -12.62 -9.24 7.12
C GLN A 138 -11.76 -10.44 6.71
N LEU A 139 -11.54 -10.62 5.39
CA LEU A 139 -10.68 -11.68 4.87
C LEU A 139 -9.24 -11.55 5.38
N PHE A 140 -8.63 -10.36 5.29
CA PHE A 140 -7.26 -10.16 5.75
C PHE A 140 -7.12 -10.30 7.27
N VAL A 141 -8.10 -9.82 8.04
CA VAL A 141 -8.14 -10.04 9.50
C VAL A 141 -8.23 -11.53 9.83
N ALA A 142 -9.09 -12.28 9.13
CA ALA A 142 -9.22 -13.73 9.33
C ALA A 142 -7.94 -14.51 8.95
N LEU A 143 -7.13 -13.97 8.03
CA LEU A 143 -5.81 -14.51 7.66
C LEU A 143 -4.69 -14.13 8.66
N GLY A 144 -5.00 -13.35 9.70
CA GLY A 144 -4.06 -12.95 10.74
C GLY A 144 -3.34 -11.62 10.50
N TYR A 145 -3.78 -10.82 9.53
CA TYR A 145 -3.28 -9.47 9.33
C TYR A 145 -3.99 -8.48 10.25
N GLU A 146 -3.26 -7.46 10.69
CA GLU A 146 -3.78 -6.37 11.51
C GLU A 146 -3.66 -5.05 10.76
N VAL A 147 -4.70 -4.22 10.84
CA VAL A 147 -4.66 -2.87 10.27
C VAL A 147 -3.77 -1.99 11.15
N THR A 148 -2.66 -1.53 10.60
CA THR A 148 -1.70 -0.65 11.29
C THR A 148 -1.99 0.83 11.06
N ILE A 149 -2.60 1.18 9.92
CA ILE A 149 -2.99 2.54 9.56
C ILE A 149 -4.28 2.51 8.76
N GLN A 150 -5.14 3.49 9.01
CA GLN A 150 -6.25 3.86 8.14
C GLN A 150 -6.04 5.28 7.64
N TRP A 151 -6.04 5.49 6.33
CA TRP A 151 -5.95 6.81 5.71
C TRP A 151 -7.25 7.18 5.02
N PHE A 152 -7.70 8.40 5.27
CA PHE A 152 -8.82 9.04 4.59
C PHE A 152 -8.25 10.21 3.78
N ARG A 153 -8.33 10.11 2.46
CA ARG A 153 -7.67 11.02 1.54
C ARG A 153 -8.67 11.59 0.54
N LYS A 154 -8.58 12.89 0.28
CA LYS A 154 -9.14 13.53 -0.91
C LYS A 154 -8.00 13.75 -1.89
N ARG A 155 -8.16 13.32 -3.14
CA ARG A 155 -7.14 13.43 -4.19
C ARG A 155 -7.71 14.21 -5.36
N LEU A 156 -6.98 15.21 -5.83
CA LEU A 156 -7.18 15.82 -7.13
C LEU A 156 -6.07 15.32 -8.07
N SER A 157 -6.45 14.79 -9.23
CA SER A 157 -5.51 14.25 -10.21
C SER A 157 -5.51 15.07 -11.49
N PHE A 158 -4.31 15.31 -12.03
CA PHE A 158 -4.08 16.09 -13.23
C PHE A 158 -3.03 15.45 -14.12
N GLN A 159 -3.12 15.68 -15.43
CA GLN A 159 -2.05 15.45 -16.39
C GLN A 159 -1.39 16.80 -16.72
N TRP A 160 -0.15 17.00 -16.29
CA TRP A 160 0.61 18.23 -16.54
C TRP A 160 1.85 17.92 -17.38
N ASN A 161 1.84 18.31 -18.65
CA ASN A 161 2.78 17.82 -19.66
C ASN A 161 2.71 16.28 -19.74
N ASP A 162 3.84 15.60 -19.57
CA ASP A 162 4.03 14.16 -19.56
C ASP A 162 4.13 13.58 -18.13
N ILE A 163 3.64 14.30 -17.13
CA ILE A 163 3.67 13.94 -15.70
C ILE A 163 2.24 13.82 -15.18
N GLU A 164 1.97 12.75 -14.45
CA GLU A 164 0.75 12.62 -13.63
C GLU A 164 0.99 13.33 -12.29
N VAL A 165 0.03 14.16 -11.90
CA VAL A 165 0.13 15.02 -10.71
C VAL A 165 -1.04 14.72 -9.79
N SER A 166 -0.74 14.46 -8.53
CA SER A 166 -1.75 14.32 -7.48
C SER A 166 -1.56 15.38 -6.38
N LEU A 167 -2.64 16.08 -6.06
CA LEU A 167 -2.76 16.90 -4.85
C LEU A 167 -3.61 16.14 -3.84
N ASP A 168 -2.96 15.67 -2.78
CA ASP A 168 -3.59 14.87 -1.73
C ASP A 168 -3.84 15.71 -0.49
N ASP A 169 -5.03 15.61 0.08
CA ASP A 169 -5.36 16.05 1.43
C ASP A 169 -5.71 14.81 2.27
N THR A 170 -4.75 14.34 3.06
CA THR A 170 -4.91 13.15 3.89
C THR A 170 -5.17 13.57 5.33
N LYS A 171 -6.37 13.24 5.84
CA LYS A 171 -6.81 13.62 7.18
C LYS A 171 -5.80 13.18 8.23
N GLY A 172 -5.28 14.12 9.01
CA GLY A 172 -4.31 13.89 10.08
C GLY A 172 -2.86 13.71 9.62
N TYR A 173 -2.61 13.44 8.33
CA TYR A 173 -1.26 13.27 7.80
C TYR A 173 -0.73 14.54 7.11
N GLY A 174 -1.62 15.31 6.49
CA GLY A 174 -1.32 16.59 5.85
C GLY A 174 -1.57 16.57 4.35
N ARG A 175 -1.15 17.65 3.69
CA ARG A 175 -1.32 17.85 2.25
C ARG A 175 -0.04 17.59 1.49
N ILE A 176 -0.12 16.89 0.37
CA ILE A 176 1.03 16.40 -0.38
C ILE A 176 0.85 16.72 -1.87
N LEU A 177 1.91 17.21 -2.50
CA LEU A 177 2.10 17.15 -3.94
C LEU A 177 2.84 15.85 -4.28
N GLU A 178 2.31 15.09 -5.22
CA GLU A 178 2.95 13.93 -5.83
C GLU A 178 3.09 14.20 -7.33
N LEU A 179 4.30 14.05 -7.85
CA LEU A 179 4.59 14.06 -9.29
C LEU A 179 5.08 12.65 -9.65
N GLU A 180 4.42 12.01 -10.62
CA GLU A 180 4.75 10.65 -11.04
C GLU A 180 4.89 10.55 -12.56
N LYS A 181 5.80 9.68 -12.99
CA LYS A 181 6.01 9.37 -14.41
C LYS A 181 6.51 7.94 -14.59
N ARG A 182 5.91 7.23 -15.54
CA ARG A 182 6.35 5.89 -15.95
C ARG A 182 7.47 5.97 -16.97
N THR A 183 8.49 5.15 -16.79
CA THR A 183 9.70 5.14 -17.63
C THR A 183 10.32 3.75 -17.70
N ALA A 184 11.33 3.55 -18.55
CA ALA A 184 12.12 2.33 -18.55
C ALA A 184 13.08 2.32 -17.34
N LEU A 185 13.43 1.15 -16.82
CA LEU A 185 14.31 1.03 -15.64
C LEU A 185 15.64 1.79 -15.80
N GLU A 186 16.23 1.73 -16.99
CA GLU A 186 17.48 2.44 -17.34
C GLU A 186 17.35 3.97 -17.28
N ASP A 187 16.14 4.50 -17.41
CA ASP A 187 15.82 5.93 -17.42
C ASP A 187 15.25 6.42 -16.06
N ALA A 188 15.26 5.57 -15.03
CA ALA A 188 14.67 5.89 -13.73
C ALA A 188 15.34 7.10 -13.08
N GLU A 189 16.68 7.13 -13.03
CA GLU A 189 17.43 8.21 -12.38
C GLU A 189 17.24 9.56 -13.08
N THR A 190 17.28 9.56 -14.42
CA THR A 190 17.05 10.77 -15.24
C THR A 190 15.61 11.27 -15.09
N THR A 191 14.65 10.35 -15.02
CA THR A 191 13.23 10.68 -14.78
C THR A 191 13.03 11.27 -13.39
N THR A 192 13.62 10.69 -12.35
CA THR A 192 13.56 11.23 -10.99
C THR A 192 14.18 12.63 -10.90
N ALA A 193 15.33 12.87 -11.56
CA ALA A 193 15.94 14.19 -11.62
C ALA A 193 15.02 15.21 -12.34
N TYR A 194 14.37 14.80 -13.43
CA TYR A 194 13.38 15.61 -14.12
C TYR A 194 12.21 15.99 -13.21
N LEU A 195 11.64 15.05 -12.45
CA LEU A 195 10.56 15.31 -11.51
C LEU A 195 11.00 16.26 -10.38
N LYS A 196 12.22 16.12 -9.85
CA LYS A 196 12.79 17.05 -8.86
C LYS A 196 12.90 18.48 -9.42
N SER A 197 13.35 18.63 -10.67
CA SER A 197 13.38 19.95 -11.34
C SER A 197 11.99 20.58 -11.51
N LYS A 198 10.95 19.75 -11.64
CA LYS A 198 9.57 20.22 -11.74
C LYS A 198 9.03 20.72 -10.40
N LEU A 199 9.40 20.10 -9.29
CA LEU A 199 9.11 20.65 -7.96
C LEU A 199 9.76 22.03 -7.78
N GLU A 200 11.01 22.18 -8.18
CA GLU A 200 11.72 23.47 -8.15
C GLU A 200 11.03 24.52 -9.02
N GLN A 201 10.60 24.15 -10.24
CA GLN A 201 9.83 25.03 -11.13
C GLN A 201 8.53 25.52 -10.47
N LEU A 202 7.87 24.67 -9.66
CA LEU A 202 6.67 25.02 -8.91
C LEU A 202 6.97 25.83 -7.64
N GLY A 203 8.24 26.01 -7.29
CA GLY A 203 8.68 26.64 -6.04
C GLY A 203 8.36 25.80 -4.81
N ILE A 204 8.39 24.47 -4.93
CA ILE A 204 8.14 23.53 -3.84
C ILE A 204 9.46 22.84 -3.48
N PRO A 205 9.95 22.97 -2.23
CA PRO A 205 11.14 22.25 -1.80
C PRO A 205 10.83 20.75 -1.67
N LEU A 206 11.77 19.90 -2.07
CA LEU A 206 11.66 18.47 -1.85
C LEU A 206 11.66 18.17 -0.34
N THR A 207 10.59 17.57 0.15
CA THR A 207 10.51 17.10 1.54
C THR A 207 11.49 15.92 1.75
N PRO A 208 12.40 16.00 2.74
CA PRO A 208 13.29 14.89 3.06
C PRO A 208 12.54 13.64 3.54
N LYS A 209 13.03 12.45 3.20
CA LYS A 209 12.46 11.17 3.66
C LYS A 209 12.27 11.11 5.18
N ALA A 210 13.22 11.63 5.95
CA ALA A 210 13.15 11.65 7.41
C ALA A 210 11.92 12.40 7.94
N GLU A 211 11.46 13.46 7.24
CA GLU A 211 10.26 14.19 7.62
C GLU A 211 8.98 13.37 7.35
N PHE A 212 8.93 12.65 6.22
CA PHE A 212 7.85 11.69 5.95
C PHE A 212 7.80 10.59 7.02
N ASP A 213 8.95 10.02 7.37
CA ASP A 213 9.04 8.98 8.40
C ASP A 213 8.58 9.51 9.77
N GLN A 214 8.95 10.75 10.13
CA GLN A 214 8.53 11.40 11.36
C GLN A 214 7.01 11.65 11.40
N ARG A 215 6.45 12.23 10.33
CA ARG A 215 4.99 12.48 10.22
C ARG A 215 4.21 11.17 10.26
N TYR A 216 4.76 10.12 9.66
CA TYR A 216 4.15 8.80 9.66
C TYR A 216 4.14 8.18 11.05
N ALA A 217 5.23 8.33 11.83
CA ALA A 217 5.27 7.90 13.22
C ALA A 217 4.24 8.67 14.08
N GLN A 218 4.18 10.00 13.94
CA GLN A 218 3.20 10.84 14.65
C GLN A 218 1.75 10.44 14.33
N TYR A 219 1.47 10.12 13.06
CA TYR A 219 0.16 9.66 12.63
C TYR A 219 -0.25 8.34 13.30
N LYS A 220 0.70 7.42 13.55
CA LYS A 220 0.40 6.14 14.19
C LYS A 220 0.07 6.25 15.68
N GLU A 221 0.49 7.34 16.33
CA GLU A 221 0.30 7.55 17.78
C GLU A 221 -1.06 8.20 18.12
N HIS A 222 -1.84 8.62 17.12
CA HIS A 222 -3.08 9.38 17.26
C HIS A 222 -4.24 8.78 16.47
#